data_AF-A0A8K0Y6G5-F1
#
_entry.id   AF-A0A8K0Y6G5-F1
#
_cell.length_a   1.000
_cell.length_b   1.000
_cell.length_c   1.000
_cell.angle_alpha   90.00
_cell.angle_beta   90.00
_cell.angle_gamma   90.00
#
_symmetry.space_group_name_H-M   'P 1'
#
loop_
_entity.id
_entity.type
_entity.pdbx_description
1 polymer ?
#
loop_
_entity_poly.entity_id
_entity_poly.type
_entity_poly.pdbx_seq_one_letter_code
_entity_poly.pdbx_strand_id
1 'polypeptide(L)'
;MDFAASDAPLQASEQAKAPGVLTIPESIGGITISYNLPGIDKGLKLTGPVIAQIFMGNITMWNDPAIANLNSGVNLPAQKILIAHRADGSGTTYAFTDYLSKVYPQWKTDVGQGKVVPWPVGTGAPGNAGVANIIKTTPYACGYVELAYAYPKQHDICICSKC
;
A
#
# COMPACT_ATOMS: atom_id res chain seq x y z
N MET A 1 0.07 16.64 -24.86
CA MET A 1 0.04 15.23 -24.44
C MET A 1 -1.01 14.55 -25.28
N ASP A 2 -0.67 13.43 -25.91
CA ASP A 2 -1.57 12.74 -26.85
C ASP A 2 -2.43 11.66 -26.17
N PHE A 3 -1.96 11.13 -25.03
CA PHE A 3 -2.70 10.20 -24.16
C PHE A 3 -2.29 10.38 -22.69
N ALA A 4 -3.07 9.80 -21.79
CA ALA A 4 -2.81 9.75 -20.36
C ALA A 4 -3.13 8.35 -19.81
N ALA A 5 -2.52 7.97 -18.70
CA ALA A 5 -2.75 6.70 -18.02
C ALA A 5 -3.28 6.94 -16.59
N SER A 6 -4.22 6.11 -16.14
CA SER A 6 -4.74 6.16 -14.77
C SER A 6 -5.22 4.79 -14.31
N ASP A 7 -4.86 4.41 -13.08
CA ASP A 7 -5.41 3.21 -12.43
C ASP A 7 -6.77 3.48 -11.76
N ALA A 8 -7.17 4.75 -11.65
CA ALA A 8 -8.46 5.15 -11.10
C ALA A 8 -9.39 5.51 -12.27
N PRO A 9 -10.57 4.87 -12.37
CA PRO A 9 -11.52 5.20 -13.43
C PRO A 9 -11.96 6.66 -13.31
N LEU A 10 -12.22 7.30 -14.46
CA LEU A 10 -12.80 8.64 -14.49
C LEU A 10 -14.17 8.62 -13.81
N GLN A 11 -14.38 9.54 -12.88
CA GLN A 11 -15.70 9.81 -12.34
C GLN A 11 -16.57 10.47 -13.42
N ALA A 12 -17.90 10.36 -13.30
CA ALA A 12 -18.82 10.93 -14.28
C ALA A 12 -18.59 12.44 -14.50
N SER A 13 -18.24 13.17 -13.44
CA SER A 13 -17.91 14.60 -13.48
C SER A 13 -16.58 14.90 -14.18
N GLU A 14 -15.60 13.98 -14.12
CA GLU A 14 -14.34 14.08 -14.86
C GLU A 14 -14.56 13.73 -16.34
N GLN A 15 -15.36 12.70 -16.63
CA GLN A 15 -15.70 12.29 -17.99
C GLN A 15 -16.49 13.37 -18.75
N ALA A 16 -17.40 14.07 -18.07
CA ALA A 16 -18.12 15.21 -18.65
C ALA A 16 -17.19 16.36 -19.08
N LYS A 17 -16.03 16.51 -18.43
CA LYS A 17 -15.01 17.51 -18.78
C LYS A 17 -14.06 17.05 -19.89
N ALA A 18 -14.15 15.78 -20.29
CA ALA A 18 -13.29 15.14 -21.27
C ALA A 18 -14.12 14.52 -22.42
N PRO A 19 -14.94 15.32 -23.14
CA PRO A 19 -15.76 14.81 -24.22
C PRO A 19 -14.90 14.20 -25.32
N GLY A 20 -15.29 13.02 -25.80
CA GLY A 20 -14.57 12.30 -26.86
C GLY A 20 -13.36 11.48 -26.39
N VAL A 21 -13.04 11.47 -25.08
CA VAL A 21 -12.00 10.59 -24.54
C VAL A 21 -12.49 9.14 -24.46
N LEU A 22 -11.67 8.22 -24.96
CA LEU A 22 -11.87 6.78 -24.86
C LEU A 22 -10.98 6.21 -23.75
N THR A 23 -11.57 5.44 -22.84
CA THR A 23 -10.83 4.69 -21.81
C THR A 23 -10.66 3.24 -22.28
N ILE A 24 -9.41 2.82 -22.46
CA ILE A 24 -9.06 1.45 -22.89
C ILE A 24 -8.25 0.80 -21.77
N PRO A 25 -8.64 -0.38 -21.25
CA PRO A 25 -7.77 -1.17 -20.37
C PRO A 25 -6.49 -1.57 -21.11
N GLU A 26 -5.33 -1.27 -20.53
CA GLU A 26 -4.03 -1.56 -21.15
C GLU A 26 -3.34 -2.75 -20.48
N SER A 27 -3.21 -2.73 -19.15
CA SER A 27 -2.54 -3.79 -18.38
C SER A 27 -3.24 -4.08 -17.06
N ILE A 28 -2.87 -5.21 -16.43
CA ILE A 28 -3.29 -5.61 -15.10
C ILE A 28 -2.03 -5.80 -14.26
N GLY A 29 -1.90 -5.01 -13.19
CA GLY A 29 -0.81 -5.07 -12.22
C GLY A 29 -1.28 -5.49 -10.83
N GLY A 30 -0.32 -5.73 -9.94
CA GLY A 30 -0.59 -6.08 -8.55
C GLY A 30 -0.08 -4.99 -7.60
N ILE A 31 -0.88 -4.61 -6.61
CA ILE A 31 -0.40 -3.77 -5.51
C ILE A 31 0.00 -4.69 -4.37
N THR A 32 1.20 -4.49 -3.84
CA THR A 32 1.77 -5.30 -2.78
C THR A 32 1.95 -4.48 -1.51
N ILE A 33 1.86 -5.17 -0.36
CA ILE A 33 2.44 -4.66 0.88
C ILE A 33 3.90 -5.08 0.90
N SER A 34 4.76 -4.07 0.92
CA SER A 34 6.22 -4.20 0.96
C SER A 34 6.73 -3.66 2.29
N TYR A 35 7.73 -4.33 2.85
CA TYR A 35 8.31 -3.94 4.14
C TYR A 35 9.80 -4.27 4.22
N ASN A 36 10.47 -3.61 5.16
CA ASN A 36 11.85 -3.86 5.50
C ASN A 36 11.93 -4.42 6.92
N LEU A 37 12.11 -5.74 7.01
CA LEU A 37 12.21 -6.46 8.27
C LEU A 37 13.50 -7.27 8.29
N PRO A 38 14.59 -6.73 8.86
CA PRO A 38 15.85 -7.45 8.97
C PRO A 38 15.65 -8.81 9.66
N GLY A 39 16.11 -9.88 9.01
CA GLY A 39 16.01 -11.25 9.52
C GLY A 39 14.71 -11.99 9.22
N ILE A 40 13.80 -11.41 8.42
CA ILE A 40 12.59 -12.07 7.93
C ILE A 40 12.64 -12.17 6.41
N ASP A 41 13.07 -13.32 5.89
CA ASP A 41 13.36 -13.50 4.46
C ASP A 41 12.26 -14.25 3.68
N LYS A 42 11.34 -14.92 4.40
CA LYS A 42 10.28 -15.75 3.80
C LYS A 42 8.95 -15.00 3.60
N GLY A 43 8.95 -13.72 3.92
CA GLY A 43 7.77 -12.87 3.95
C GLY A 43 6.81 -13.18 5.11
N LEU A 44 5.98 -12.21 5.44
CA LEU A 44 4.90 -12.28 6.41
C LEU A 44 3.55 -12.50 5.72
N LYS A 45 2.65 -13.18 6.42
CA LYS A 45 1.22 -13.24 6.13
C LYS A 45 0.51 -12.10 6.84
N LEU A 46 -0.24 -11.29 6.10
CA LEU A 46 -1.07 -10.22 6.62
C LEU A 46 -2.48 -10.33 6.01
N THR A 47 -3.50 -9.94 6.78
CA THR A 47 -4.88 -9.86 6.30
C THR A 47 -5.28 -8.41 6.04
N GLY A 48 -6.31 -8.21 5.22
CA GLY A 48 -6.86 -6.88 4.95
C GLY A 48 -7.16 -6.05 6.20
N PRO A 49 -7.86 -6.59 7.22
CA PRO A 49 -8.10 -5.89 8.48
C PRO A 49 -6.83 -5.56 9.27
N VAL A 50 -5.79 -6.42 9.24
CA VAL A 50 -4.51 -6.11 9.90
C VAL A 50 -3.79 -4.98 9.17
N ILE A 51 -3.77 -5.01 7.83
CA ILE A 51 -3.19 -3.94 7.01
C ILE A 51 -3.92 -2.62 7.26
N ALA A 52 -5.25 -2.61 7.26
CA ALA A 52 -6.04 -1.41 7.54
C ALA A 52 -5.69 -0.82 8.92
N GLN A 53 -5.61 -1.66 9.96
CA GLN A 53 -5.25 -1.22 11.30
C GLN A 53 -3.81 -0.70 11.42
N ILE A 54 -2.87 -1.26 10.66
CA ILE A 54 -1.51 -0.70 10.55
C ILE A 54 -1.58 0.72 9.99
N PHE A 55 -2.22 0.90 8.82
CA PHE A 55 -2.31 2.21 8.17
C PHE A 55 -3.19 3.24 8.91
N MET A 56 -4.05 2.78 9.82
CA MET A 56 -4.79 3.65 10.76
C MET A 56 -3.97 4.01 12.01
N GLY A 57 -2.83 3.36 12.24
CA GLY A 57 -2.01 3.56 13.44
C GLY A 57 -2.50 2.81 14.69
N ASN A 58 -3.44 1.88 14.54
CA ASN A 58 -3.94 1.05 15.65
C ASN A 58 -2.98 -0.11 15.97
N ILE A 59 -2.39 -0.72 14.94
CA ILE A 59 -1.29 -1.68 15.09
C ILE A 59 0.02 -0.93 14.83
N THR A 60 0.83 -0.78 15.88
CA THR A 60 2.02 0.08 15.84
C THR A 60 3.34 -0.67 15.93
N MET A 61 3.30 -1.97 16.24
CA MET A 61 4.50 -2.80 16.49
C MET A 61 4.47 -4.06 15.63
N TRP A 62 5.64 -4.51 15.15
CA TRP A 62 5.74 -5.70 14.32
C TRP A 62 5.45 -7.02 15.04
N ASN A 63 5.66 -7.06 16.36
CA ASN A 63 5.32 -8.21 17.20
C ASN A 63 3.90 -8.13 17.79
N ASP A 64 3.03 -7.27 17.23
CA ASP A 64 1.64 -7.18 17.65
C ASP A 64 0.95 -8.57 17.57
N PRO A 65 0.12 -8.96 18.56
CA PRO A 65 -0.56 -10.26 18.56
C PRO A 65 -1.33 -10.56 17.28
N ALA A 66 -1.94 -9.54 16.64
CA ALA A 66 -2.67 -9.73 15.39
C ALA A 66 -1.74 -10.13 14.22
N ILE A 67 -0.48 -9.68 14.22
CA ILE A 67 0.54 -10.10 13.25
C ILE A 67 1.14 -11.46 13.65
N ALA A 68 1.47 -11.64 14.93
CA ALA A 68 2.07 -12.86 15.46
C ALA A 68 1.18 -14.10 15.23
N ASN A 69 -0.13 -13.96 15.46
CA ASN A 69 -1.09 -15.05 15.27
C ASN A 69 -1.19 -15.52 13.81
N LEU A 70 -0.88 -14.66 12.85
CA LEU A 70 -0.87 -15.00 11.41
C LEU A 70 0.46 -15.65 10.97
N ASN A 71 1.51 -15.55 11.79
CA ASN A 71 2.88 -15.88 11.45
C ASN A 71 3.53 -16.78 12.52
N SER A 72 2.83 -17.86 12.90
CA SER A 72 3.34 -18.80 13.89
C SER A 72 4.70 -19.36 13.49
N GLY A 73 5.67 -19.32 14.43
CA GLY A 73 7.04 -19.76 14.19
C GLY A 73 7.96 -18.70 13.56
N VAL A 74 7.47 -17.48 13.30
CA VAL A 74 8.29 -16.35 12.89
C VAL A 74 8.69 -15.52 14.12
N ASN A 75 9.98 -15.24 14.27
CA ASN A 75 10.49 -14.36 15.32
C ASN A 75 10.27 -12.90 14.94
N LEU A 76 9.11 -12.35 15.33
CA LEU A 76 8.75 -10.96 15.02
C LEU A 76 9.51 -9.98 15.94
N PRO A 77 10.10 -8.90 15.40
CA PRO A 77 10.84 -7.95 16.21
C PRO A 77 9.89 -7.05 17.02
N ALA A 78 10.28 -6.72 18.24
CA ALA A 78 9.60 -5.71 19.08
C ALA A 78 9.97 -4.30 18.61
N GLN A 79 9.64 -3.98 17.36
CA GLN A 79 10.00 -2.74 16.68
C GLN A 79 8.76 -2.02 16.16
N LYS A 80 8.79 -0.69 16.19
CA LYS A 80 7.70 0.15 15.70
C LYS A 80 7.58 0.02 14.18
N ILE A 81 6.34 -0.02 13.68
CA ILE A 81 6.05 0.01 12.25
C ILE A 81 6.13 1.46 11.75
N LEU A 82 6.96 1.70 10.74
CA LEU A 82 7.10 3.01 10.11
C LEU A 82 6.38 3.01 8.75
N ILE A 83 5.32 3.80 8.62
CA ILE A 83 4.45 3.72 7.44
C ILE A 83 4.93 4.69 6.36
N ALA A 84 5.00 4.21 5.12
CA ALA A 84 5.21 5.00 3.92
C ALA A 84 3.95 4.99 3.05
N HIS A 85 3.52 6.16 2.60
CA HIS A 85 2.39 6.31 1.69
C HIS A 85 2.70 7.31 0.58
N ARG A 86 1.84 7.40 -0.43
CA ARG A 86 1.96 8.41 -1.49
C ARG A 86 1.65 9.80 -0.96
N ALA A 87 2.45 10.79 -1.33
CA ALA A 87 2.22 12.21 -1.07
C ALA A 87 1.41 12.89 -2.19
N ASP A 88 1.44 12.32 -3.39
CA ASP A 88 0.83 12.83 -4.61
C ASP A 88 -0.45 12.09 -4.98
N GLY A 89 -1.27 12.69 -5.84
CA GLY A 89 -2.48 12.06 -6.38
C GLY A 89 -2.14 10.78 -7.17
N SER A 90 -2.75 9.67 -6.77
CA SER A 90 -2.24 8.34 -7.12
C SER A 90 -3.34 7.33 -7.43
N GLY A 91 -3.27 6.67 -8.59
CA GLY A 91 -4.12 5.54 -8.95
C GLY A 91 -3.88 4.32 -8.05
N THR A 92 -2.62 4.03 -7.73
CA THR A 92 -2.23 2.99 -6.74
C THR A 92 -2.88 3.25 -5.38
N THR A 93 -2.95 4.52 -4.94
CA THR A 93 -3.59 4.90 -3.68
C THR A 93 -5.10 4.74 -3.76
N TYR A 94 -5.71 5.09 -4.89
CA TYR A 94 -7.12 4.86 -5.10
C TYR A 94 -7.49 3.38 -4.99
N ALA A 95 -6.76 2.50 -5.67
CA ALA A 95 -7.01 1.06 -5.62
C ALA A 95 -6.70 0.45 -4.23
N PHE A 96 -5.62 0.90 -3.56
CA PHE A 96 -5.28 0.42 -2.22
C PHE A 96 -6.35 0.83 -1.19
N THR A 97 -6.79 2.08 -1.21
CA THR A 97 -7.81 2.59 -0.27
C THR A 97 -9.22 2.08 -0.56
N ASP A 98 -9.52 1.75 -1.82
CA ASP A 98 -10.71 0.99 -2.23
C ASP A 98 -10.74 -0.39 -1.56
N TYR A 99 -9.63 -1.13 -1.66
CA TYR A 99 -9.48 -2.43 -1.02
C TYR A 99 -9.68 -2.33 0.50
N LEU A 100 -9.00 -1.39 1.17
CA LEU A 100 -9.14 -1.20 2.62
C LEU A 100 -10.57 -0.84 3.03
N SER A 101 -11.25 0.02 2.27
CA SER A 101 -12.65 0.38 2.49
C SER A 101 -13.61 -0.81 2.40
N LYS A 102 -13.27 -1.83 1.61
CA LYS A 102 -14.09 -3.05 1.45
C LYS A 102 -13.83 -4.09 2.54
N VAL A 103 -12.58 -4.23 2.99
CA VAL A 103 -12.19 -5.27 3.96
C VAL A 103 -12.23 -4.80 5.41
N TYR A 104 -12.32 -3.49 5.66
CA TYR A 104 -12.39 -2.94 7.02
C TYR A 104 -13.38 -1.76 7.08
N PRO A 105 -14.63 -1.96 7.55
CA PRO A 105 -15.67 -0.93 7.53
C PRO A 105 -15.28 0.38 8.21
N GLN A 106 -14.48 0.34 9.27
CA GLN A 106 -14.02 1.55 9.96
C GLN A 106 -13.08 2.39 9.07
N TRP A 107 -12.25 1.76 8.22
CA TRP A 107 -11.45 2.49 7.23
C TRP A 107 -12.35 3.33 6.32
N LYS A 108 -13.44 2.75 5.83
CA LYS A 108 -14.38 3.42 4.93
C LYS A 108 -15.00 4.67 5.57
N THR A 109 -15.31 4.60 6.86
CA THR A 109 -15.90 5.72 7.60
C THR A 109 -14.87 6.79 7.93
N ASP A 110 -13.68 6.39 8.39
CA ASP A 110 -12.71 7.32 8.99
C ASP A 110 -11.74 7.92 7.96
N VAL A 111 -11.36 7.15 6.93
CA VAL A 111 -10.35 7.55 5.93
C VAL A 111 -10.95 7.61 4.51
N GLY A 112 -11.75 6.60 4.15
CA GLY A 112 -12.39 6.47 2.85
C GLY A 112 -11.44 6.07 1.72
N GLN A 113 -11.85 6.39 0.50
CA GLN A 113 -11.19 6.00 -0.75
C GLN A 113 -10.94 7.21 -1.62
N GLY A 114 -9.75 7.29 -2.25
CA GLY A 114 -9.44 8.38 -3.15
C GLY A 114 -8.03 8.31 -3.73
N LYS A 115 -7.78 9.15 -4.74
CA LYS A 115 -6.41 9.39 -5.26
C LYS A 115 -5.53 10.08 -4.22
N VAL A 116 -6.14 10.79 -3.27
CA VAL A 116 -5.56 11.43 -2.08
C VAL A 116 -6.55 11.20 -0.94
N VAL A 117 -6.06 10.83 0.24
CA VAL A 117 -6.87 10.62 1.46
C VAL A 117 -6.15 11.24 2.67
N PRO A 118 -6.87 11.59 3.75
CA PRO A 118 -6.26 12.10 4.98
C PRO A 118 -5.61 10.94 5.76
N TRP A 119 -4.37 10.58 5.40
CA TRP A 119 -3.65 9.50 6.07
C TRP A 119 -3.51 9.76 7.58
N PRO A 120 -3.94 8.83 8.46
CA PRO A 120 -3.84 9.01 9.90
C PRO A 120 -2.40 9.07 10.41
N VAL A 121 -1.50 8.31 9.77
CA VAL A 121 -0.11 8.15 10.14
C VAL A 121 0.77 7.91 8.91
N GLY A 122 2.08 8.12 9.08
CA GLY A 122 3.10 7.75 8.10
C GLY A 122 3.79 8.95 7.45
N THR A 123 4.68 8.64 6.53
CA THR A 123 5.46 9.61 5.76
C THR A 123 5.08 9.52 4.29
N GLY A 124 4.71 10.66 3.70
CA GLY A 124 4.39 10.77 2.29
C GLY A 124 5.65 10.84 1.41
N ALA A 125 5.64 10.12 0.30
CA ALA A 125 6.66 10.23 -0.75
C ALA A 125 6.04 10.30 -2.16
N PRO A 126 6.72 10.95 -3.12
CA PRO A 126 6.21 11.06 -4.49
C PRO A 126 6.40 9.75 -5.28
N GLY A 127 5.34 9.28 -5.93
CA GLY A 127 5.38 8.13 -6.83
C GLY A 127 5.64 6.78 -6.15
N ASN A 128 5.53 5.69 -6.91
CA ASN A 128 5.89 4.35 -6.42
C ASN A 128 7.38 4.27 -6.02
N ALA A 129 8.27 4.91 -6.79
CA ALA A 129 9.71 4.91 -6.51
C ALA A 129 10.05 5.56 -5.17
N GLY A 130 9.40 6.67 -4.81
CA GLY A 130 9.63 7.34 -3.53
C GLY A 130 9.20 6.48 -2.34
N VAL A 131 8.03 5.86 -2.42
CA VAL A 131 7.53 4.93 -1.39
C VAL A 131 8.44 3.71 -1.26
N ALA A 132 8.80 3.07 -2.38
CA ALA A 132 9.73 1.94 -2.40
C ALA A 132 11.09 2.29 -1.79
N ASN A 133 11.61 3.50 -2.07
CA ASN A 133 12.87 3.97 -1.49
C ASN A 133 12.79 4.12 0.03
N ILE A 134 11.72 4.71 0.57
CA ILE A 134 11.53 4.80 2.04
C ILE A 134 11.53 3.40 2.65
N ILE A 135 10.77 2.46 2.06
CA ILE A 135 10.72 1.09 2.56
C ILE A 135 12.13 0.48 2.56
N LYS A 136 12.85 0.60 1.45
CA LYS A 136 14.19 0.04 1.30
C LYS A 136 15.20 0.61 2.29
N THR A 137 15.23 1.92 2.49
CA THR A 137 16.29 2.58 3.27
C THR A 137 15.99 2.68 4.77
N THR A 138 14.75 2.42 5.18
CA THR A 138 14.31 2.59 6.56
C THR A 138 13.94 1.24 7.17
N PRO A 139 14.75 0.69 8.09
CA PRO A 139 14.41 -0.52 8.82
C PRO A 139 13.05 -0.40 9.50
N TYR A 140 12.30 -1.50 9.48
CA TYR A 140 10.95 -1.62 10.06
C TYR A 140 9.87 -0.81 9.34
N ALA A 141 10.18 -0.24 8.17
CA ALA A 141 9.19 0.43 7.35
C ALA A 141 8.26 -0.52 6.61
N CYS A 142 7.04 -0.06 6.33
CA CYS A 142 5.99 -0.75 5.59
C CYS A 142 5.27 0.24 4.67
N GLY A 143 4.90 -0.18 3.47
CA GLY A 143 4.13 0.64 2.54
C GLY A 143 3.48 -0.19 1.44
N TYR A 144 2.80 0.47 0.53
CA TYR A 144 2.17 -0.15 -0.64
C TYR A 144 2.81 0.34 -1.94
N VAL A 145 3.13 -0.59 -2.83
CA VAL A 145 3.72 -0.29 -4.14
C VAL A 145 3.20 -1.28 -5.19
N GLU A 146 3.20 -0.86 -6.46
CA GLU A 146 3.01 -1.78 -7.58
C GLU A 146 4.14 -2.85 -7.57
N LEU A 147 3.81 -4.09 -7.92
CA LEU A 147 4.65 -5.28 -7.81
C LEU A 147 6.05 -5.10 -8.43
N ALA A 148 6.16 -4.42 -9.57
CA ALA A 148 7.45 -4.18 -10.24
C ALA A 148 8.38 -3.29 -9.41
N TYR A 149 7.84 -2.45 -8.52
CA TYR A 149 8.63 -1.62 -7.58
C TYR A 149 9.02 -2.37 -6.31
N ALA A 150 8.36 -3.48 -6.00
CA ALA A 150 8.74 -4.36 -4.90
C ALA A 150 9.87 -5.32 -5.29
N TYR A 151 10.01 -5.65 -6.58
CA TYR A 151 11.08 -6.47 -7.14
C TYR A 151 11.96 -5.73 -8.17
N PRO A 152 12.67 -4.64 -7.82
CA PRO A 152 13.77 -4.22 -8.65
C PRO A 152 14.81 -5.36 -8.65
N LYS A 153 15.45 -5.62 -9.80
CA LYS A 153 16.37 -6.74 -10.08
C LYS A 153 17.59 -6.92 -9.15
N GLN A 154 17.59 -6.38 -7.93
CA GLN A 154 18.64 -6.46 -6.91
C GLN A 154 18.10 -5.91 -5.55
N HIS A 155 17.96 -6.80 -4.54
CA HIS A 155 17.94 -6.57 -3.07
C HIS A 155 16.62 -6.39 -2.26
N ASP A 156 16.53 -7.22 -1.20
CA ASP A 156 16.05 -7.04 0.19
C ASP A 156 14.67 -6.45 0.53
N ILE A 157 13.73 -6.37 -0.41
CA ILE A 157 12.33 -6.05 -0.10
C ILE A 157 11.52 -7.34 -0.03
N CYS A 158 10.95 -7.63 1.15
CA CYS A 158 10.05 -8.76 1.32
C CYS A 158 8.62 -8.36 0.97
N ILE A 159 7.94 -9.23 0.23
CA ILE A 159 6.53 -9.07 -0.15
C ILE A 159 5.67 -9.94 0.75
N CYS A 160 4.52 -9.44 1.17
CA CYS A 160 3.50 -10.26 1.83
C CYS A 160 3.09 -11.43 0.92
N SER A 161 3.43 -12.67 1.29
CA SER A 161 3.02 -13.87 0.56
C SER A 161 1.59 -14.27 0.94
N LYS A 162 0.80 -14.72 -0.04
CA LYS A 162 -0.60 -15.15 0.16
C LYS A 162 -0.69 -16.37 1.12
N CYS A 163 -1.88 -16.51 1.73
CA CYS A 163 -2.30 -17.52 2.69
C CYS A 163 -1.87 -18.95 2.37
#